data_AF-A0A498IPC5-F1
#
_entry.id   AF-A0A498IPC5-F1
#
_cell.length_a   1.000
_cell.length_b   1.000
_cell.length_c   1.000
_cell.angle_alpha   90.00
_cell.angle_beta   90.00
_cell.angle_gamma   90.00
#
_symmetry.space_group_name_H-M   'P 1'
#
loop_
_entity.id
_entity.type
_entity.pdbx_description
1 polymer ?
#
loop_
_entity_poly.entity_id
_entity_poly.type
_entity_poly.pdbx_seq_one_letter_code
_entity_poly.pdbx_strand_id
1 'polypeptide(L)'
;MFFSIIQCLLPTHQPYVSEHIEHIKDLITQSAKPGEPSWESPWGPGRPGWHIECSAMTAHYMTFKFDIHGGGIDLIFRHHENEVAQRLHQ
;
A
#
# COMPACT_ATOMS: atom_id res chain seq x y z
N MET A 1 -9.67 10.73 31.00
CA MET A 1 -10.13 11.27 29.71
C MET A 1 -8.91 11.44 28.79
N PHE A 2 -8.31 10.36 28.28
CA PHE A 2 -7.13 10.41 27.38
C PHE A 2 -6.94 9.10 26.57
N PHE A 3 -8.02 8.46 26.12
CA PHE A 3 -7.93 7.24 25.29
C PHE A 3 -8.71 7.33 23.96
N SER A 4 -9.14 8.52 23.54
CA SER A 4 -10.03 8.68 22.37
C SER A 4 -9.35 9.16 21.07
N ILE A 5 -8.02 9.29 21.02
CA ILE A 5 -7.34 9.93 19.87
C ILE A 5 -6.72 8.91 18.90
N ILE A 6 -6.65 7.64 19.26
CA ILE A 6 -6.21 6.57 18.34
C ILE A 6 -7.45 5.79 17.91
N GLN A 7 -8.11 6.28 16.86
CA GLN A 7 -9.24 5.57 16.29
C GLN A 7 -8.72 4.39 15.46
N CYS A 8 -8.82 3.17 16.00
CA CYS A 8 -8.75 1.95 15.20
C CYS A 8 -9.98 1.92 14.29
N LEU A 9 -9.90 2.57 13.13
CA LEU A 9 -10.96 2.53 12.14
C LEU A 9 -11.04 1.12 11.53
N LEU A 10 -12.26 0.58 11.49
CA LEU A 10 -12.55 -0.63 10.73
C LEU A 10 -12.42 -0.31 9.23
N PRO A 11 -11.83 -1.19 8.40
CA PRO A 11 -11.73 -0.97 6.95
C PRO A 11 -13.13 -0.76 6.36
N THR A 12 -13.33 0.32 5.60
CA THR A 12 -14.69 0.72 5.19
C THR A 12 -15.11 0.16 3.83
N HIS A 13 -14.17 -0.28 2.99
CA HIS A 13 -14.47 -0.91 1.70
C HIS A 13 -13.21 -1.60 1.15
N GLN A 14 -13.14 -2.94 1.04
CA GLN A 14 -11.94 -3.62 0.53
C GLN A 14 -12.26 -4.42 -0.73
N PRO A 15 -11.87 -3.98 -1.94
CA PRO A 15 -11.55 -4.92 -2.99
C PRO A 15 -10.24 -5.63 -2.64
N TYR A 16 -10.19 -6.95 -2.78
CA TYR A 16 -8.96 -7.70 -2.53
C TYR A 16 -7.93 -7.40 -3.62
N VAL A 17 -6.66 -7.24 -3.25
CA VAL A 17 -5.57 -6.95 -4.20
C VAL A 17 -5.47 -8.02 -5.29
N SER A 18 -5.77 -9.27 -4.92
CA SER A 18 -5.77 -10.42 -5.84
C SER A 18 -6.78 -10.31 -6.98
N GLU A 19 -7.90 -9.59 -6.79
CA GLU A 19 -8.94 -9.44 -7.82
C GLU A 19 -8.52 -8.49 -8.95
N HIS A 20 -7.46 -7.71 -8.75
CA HIS A 20 -7.03 -6.66 -9.66
C HIS A 20 -5.58 -6.83 -10.15
N ILE A 21 -5.02 -8.03 -10.08
CA ILE A 21 -3.58 -8.23 -10.35
C ILE A 21 -3.16 -7.85 -11.78
N GLU A 22 -4.00 -8.09 -12.79
CA GLU A 22 -3.68 -7.70 -14.17
C GLU A 22 -3.65 -6.18 -14.32
N HIS A 23 -4.59 -5.46 -13.70
CA HIS A 23 -4.58 -4.01 -13.68
C HIS A 23 -3.32 -3.47 -12.98
N ILE A 24 -2.90 -4.11 -11.89
CA ILE A 24 -1.66 -3.71 -11.17
C ILE A 24 -0.43 -3.88 -12.05
N LYS A 25 -0.33 -4.98 -12.82
CA LYS A 25 0.78 -5.20 -13.77
C LYS A 25 0.82 -4.12 -14.84
N ASP A 26 -0.34 -3.74 -15.38
CA ASP A 26 -0.45 -2.66 -16.36
C ASP A 26 0.01 -1.31 -15.78
N LEU A 27 -0.35 -1.01 -14.54
CA LEU A 27 0.09 0.23 -13.87
C LEU A 27 1.60 0.29 -13.69
N ILE A 28 2.26 -0.84 -13.40
CA ILE A 28 3.72 -0.91 -13.24
C ILE A 28 4.40 -0.47 -14.53
N THR A 29 4.02 -1.05 -15.67
CA THR A 29 4.66 -0.72 -16.96
C THR A 29 4.32 0.68 -17.45
N GLN A 30 3.08 1.15 -17.26
CA GLN A 30 2.67 2.50 -17.61
C GLN A 30 3.36 3.59 -16.79
N SER A 31 3.89 3.24 -15.61
CA SER A 31 4.60 4.18 -14.74
C SER A 31 6.02 4.52 -15.21
N ALA A 32 6.61 3.74 -16.12
CA ALA A 32 7.94 3.98 -16.68
C ALA A 32 7.89 4.99 -17.83
N LYS A 33 7.95 6.29 -17.51
CA LYS A 33 8.02 7.36 -18.52
C LYS A 33 9.47 7.60 -18.97
N PRO A 34 9.69 7.98 -20.25
CA PRO A 34 11.03 8.31 -20.73
C PRO A 34 11.67 9.43 -19.91
N GLY A 35 12.88 9.17 -19.39
CA GLY A 35 13.64 10.14 -18.59
C GLY A 35 13.29 10.20 -17.10
N GLU A 36 12.29 9.44 -16.64
CA GLU A 36 12.01 9.25 -15.20
C GLU A 36 12.69 7.99 -14.66
N PRO A 37 13.00 7.91 -13.36
CA PRO A 37 13.53 6.68 -12.75
C PRO A 37 12.58 5.49 -12.91
N SER A 38 13.14 4.32 -13.26
CA SER A 38 12.44 3.05 -13.33
C SER A 38 13.36 1.89 -12.90
N TRP A 39 12.76 0.79 -12.49
CA TRP A 39 13.43 -0.43 -12.06
C TRP A 39 12.87 -1.64 -12.81
N GLU A 40 13.73 -2.61 -13.09
CA GLU A 40 13.33 -3.89 -13.67
C GLU A 40 12.45 -4.69 -12.70
N SER A 41 11.42 -5.33 -13.24
CA SER A 41 10.52 -6.21 -12.49
C SER A 41 10.05 -7.38 -13.37
N PRO A 42 9.46 -8.44 -12.81
CA PRO A 42 8.90 -9.55 -13.59
C PRO A 42 7.81 -9.14 -14.60
N TRP A 43 7.25 -7.94 -14.47
CA TRP A 43 6.19 -7.42 -15.33
C TRP A 43 6.67 -6.31 -16.26
N GLY A 44 7.98 -6.03 -16.30
CA GLY A 44 8.59 -4.97 -17.10
C GLY A 44 9.10 -3.79 -16.25
N PRO A 45 9.75 -2.79 -16.89
CA PRO A 45 10.27 -1.63 -16.18
C PRO A 45 9.13 -0.78 -15.62
N GLY A 46 9.30 -0.30 -14.40
CA GLY A 46 8.28 0.50 -13.71
C GLY A 46 8.78 1.12 -12.42
N ARG A 47 7.87 1.68 -11.63
CA ARG A 47 8.14 2.13 -10.26
C ARG A 47 7.05 1.63 -9.31
N PRO A 48 7.36 1.46 -8.02
CA PRO A 48 6.34 1.12 -7.04
C PRO A 48 5.24 2.19 -7.00
N GLY A 49 4.02 1.76 -6.69
CA GLY A 49 2.93 2.68 -6.36
C GLY A 49 3.05 3.16 -4.92
N TRP A 50 2.57 4.37 -4.64
CA TRP A 50 2.65 5.02 -3.32
C TRP A 50 2.24 4.11 -2.14
N HIS A 51 1.19 3.30 -2.29
CA HIS A 51 0.69 2.43 -1.21
C HIS A 51 1.57 1.19 -0.95
N ILE A 52 2.16 0.59 -2.00
CA ILE A 52 2.95 -0.65 -1.83
C ILE A 52 4.30 -0.38 -1.15
N GLU A 53 4.82 0.85 -1.26
CA GLU A 53 6.06 1.27 -0.60
C GLU A 53 5.93 1.15 0.93
N CYS A 54 4.89 1.74 1.52
CA CYS A 54 4.63 1.68 2.96
C CYS A 54 4.43 0.23 3.44
N SER A 55 3.63 -0.56 2.71
CA SER A 55 3.41 -1.98 3.04
C SER A 55 4.71 -2.80 3.01
N ALA A 56 5.54 -2.63 1.97
CA ALA A 56 6.79 -3.37 1.83
C ALA A 56 7.83 -2.97 2.89
N MET A 57 7.99 -1.66 3.15
CA MET A 57 8.94 -1.17 4.15
C MET A 57 8.54 -1.57 5.56
N THR A 58 7.26 -1.40 5.93
CA THR A 58 6.78 -1.77 7.27
C THR A 58 6.89 -3.27 7.51
N ALA A 59 6.56 -4.11 6.53
CA ALA A 59 6.76 -5.56 6.61
C ALA A 59 8.23 -5.94 6.82
N HIS A 60 9.16 -5.26 6.13
CA HIS A 60 10.60 -5.54 6.24
C HIS A 60 11.19 -5.13 7.60
N TYR A 61 10.85 -3.94 8.10
CA TYR A 61 11.48 -3.38 9.31
C TYR A 61 10.71 -3.62 10.60
N MET A 62 9.38 -3.72 10.54
CA MET A 62 8.47 -3.80 11.71
C MET A 62 7.66 -5.10 11.75
N THR A 63 7.89 -6.02 10.80
CA THR A 63 7.09 -7.23 10.57
C THR A 63 5.66 -6.95 10.10
N PHE A 64 4.88 -8.00 9.87
CA PHE A 64 3.49 -7.89 9.42
C PHE A 64 2.51 -7.41 10.50
N LYS A 65 2.92 -7.42 11.77
CA LYS A 65 2.08 -6.99 12.89
C LYS A 65 2.90 -6.13 13.85
N PHE A 66 2.47 -4.89 14.01
CA PHE A 66 3.07 -3.92 14.91
C PHE A 66 1.96 -3.09 15.60
N ASP A 67 2.32 -2.41 16.68
CA ASP A 67 1.33 -1.89 17.64
C ASP A 67 0.56 -0.65 17.13
N ILE A 68 1.24 0.27 16.44
CA ILE A 68 0.65 1.55 16.02
C ILE A 68 1.07 1.89 14.59
N HIS A 69 0.09 2.01 13.70
CA HIS A 69 0.24 2.60 12.36
C HIS A 69 -0.48 3.95 12.34
N GLY A 70 0.26 5.05 12.19
CA GLY A 70 -0.28 6.42 12.19
C GLY A 70 -0.16 7.11 10.83
N GLY A 71 -0.85 8.24 10.68
CA GLY A 71 -0.81 9.09 9.50
C GLY A 71 -1.81 10.25 9.58
N GLY A 72 -1.83 11.12 8.58
CA GLY A 72 -2.83 12.19 8.47
C GLY A 72 -4.25 11.65 8.26
N ILE A 73 -5.27 12.46 8.57
CA ILE A 73 -6.68 12.07 8.38
C ILE A 73 -7.01 11.79 6.90
N ASP A 74 -6.33 12.47 5.99
CA ASP A 74 -6.37 12.29 4.54
C ASP A 74 -5.79 10.94 4.09
N LEU A 75 -4.98 10.28 4.93
CA LEU A 75 -4.41 8.97 4.63
C LEU A 75 -5.31 7.81 5.04
N ILE A 76 -6.38 8.06 5.81
CA ILE A 76 -7.37 7.01 6.17
C ILE A 76 -7.86 6.31 4.91
N PHE A 77 -8.36 7.09 3.94
CA PHE A 77 -8.77 6.60 2.62
C PHE A 77 -8.08 7.43 1.53
N ARG A 78 -7.42 6.83 0.55
CA ARG A 78 -7.36 5.40 0.19
C ARG A 78 -6.11 4.70 0.71
N HIS A 79 -5.21 5.45 1.35
CA HIS A 79 -3.82 5.02 1.59
C HIS A 79 -3.74 3.88 2.61
N HIS A 80 -4.13 4.11 3.86
CA HIS A 80 -4.09 3.06 4.89
C HIS A 80 -5.01 1.89 4.56
N GLU A 81 -6.17 2.11 3.93
CA GLU A 81 -7.02 1.00 3.49
C GLU A 81 -6.33 0.09 2.46
N ASN A 82 -5.66 0.66 1.45
CA ASN A 82 -4.92 -0.12 0.47
C ASN A 82 -3.73 -0.85 1.09
N GLU A 83 -3.05 -0.25 2.06
CA GLU A 83 -1.98 -0.92 2.78
C GLU A 83 -2.48 -2.13 3.59
N VAL A 84 -3.63 -2.00 4.27
CA VAL A 84 -4.26 -3.12 4.96
C VAL A 84 -4.61 -4.23 3.97
N ALA A 85 -5.20 -3.89 2.82
CA ALA A 85 -5.55 -4.88 1.78
C ALA A 85 -4.32 -5.63 1.26
N GLN A 86 -3.17 -4.95 1.11
CA GLN A 86 -1.92 -5.56 0.64
C GLN A 86 -1.29 -6.51 1.68
N ARG A 87 -1.50 -6.27 2.98
CA ARG A 87 -0.94 -7.09 4.06
C ARG A 87 -1.77 -8.34 4.37
N LEU A 88 -3.09 -8.33 4.11
CA LEU A 88 -4.01 -9.42 4.49
C LEU A 88 -3.85 -10.73 3.68
N HIS A 89 -2.89 -10.81 2.75
CA HIS A 89 -2.69 -11.96 1.85
C HIS A 89 -1.31 -12.62 1.93
N GLN A 90 -0.53 -12.36 2.99
CA GLN A 90 0.78 -12.98 3.24
C GLN A 90 0.73 -13.87 4.48
#